data_AF-A0A2V3PJ15-F1
#
_entry.id   AF-A0A2V3PJ15-F1
#
_cell.length_a   1.000
_cell.length_b   1.000
_cell.length_c   1.000
_cell.angle_alpha   90.00
_cell.angle_beta   90.00
_cell.angle_gamma   90.00
#
_symmetry.space_group_name_H-M   'P 1'
#
loop_
_entity.id
_entity.type
_entity.pdbx_description
1 polymer ?
#
loop_
_entity_poly.entity_id
_entity_poly.type
_entity_poly.pdbx_seq_one_letter_code
_entity_poly.pdbx_strand_id
1 'polypeptide(L)'
;MFWEEKEFSKEIILSTQYQEDVYSNVLPQYLWPIMSGGWHQFCPYNNLVKVYECIDGKTIDESPLYDKNNPYENRDPRLDYTIFISDRTKFKGQIFISRPGSGSVDDFTKYNYNGYSIKKFCDENYNGNLMNSGCNWTLIRYAEVLLSYLESMLESGAAIDQALLNSTINKVRGRQAVQMPPVTITDQNKLREIVRRERRVEFAFEGLRYYDILRWGIAADELNGTFTGMKLTNDPANYTSYKVDDEGYYIFETKKFKKGTHELWPIPLSEMQINKNLVQNAGY
;
A
#
# COMPACT_ATOMS: atom_id res chain seq x y z
N MET A 1 -2.38 14.68 0.74
CA MET A 1 -1.04 14.23 0.31
C MET A 1 -0.07 14.46 1.45
N PHE A 2 0.98 13.65 1.56
CA PHE A 2 2.02 13.75 2.60
C PHE A 2 3.12 14.70 2.11
N TRP A 3 2.79 15.99 2.05
CA TRP A 3 3.71 17.05 1.65
C TRP A 3 4.19 17.82 2.86
N GLU A 4 5.41 18.34 2.81
CA GLU A 4 6.03 19.08 3.92
C GLU A 4 5.16 20.28 4.32
N GLU A 5 4.61 20.98 3.33
CA GLU A 5 3.68 22.10 3.55
C GLU A 5 2.33 21.72 4.22
N LYS A 6 2.03 20.41 4.35
CA LYS A 6 0.79 19.89 4.95
C LYS A 6 1.00 19.19 6.29
N GLU A 7 2.19 19.27 6.88
CA GLU A 7 2.50 18.60 8.15
C GLU A 7 1.68 19.08 9.35
N PHE A 8 1.13 20.29 9.27
CA PHE A 8 0.20 20.85 10.28
C PHE A 8 -1.27 20.64 9.91
N SER A 9 -1.58 19.71 9.00
CA SER A 9 -2.95 19.34 8.66
C SER A 9 -3.72 18.85 9.88
N LYS A 10 -4.99 19.25 9.99
CA LYS A 10 -5.92 18.75 11.04
C LYS A 10 -6.21 17.24 10.94
N GLU A 11 -5.82 16.59 9.85
CA GLU A 11 -5.89 15.14 9.73
C GLU A 11 -4.78 14.44 10.53
N ILE A 12 -3.63 15.07 10.74
CA ILE A 12 -2.51 14.48 11.47
C ILE A 12 -2.78 14.61 12.98
N ILE A 13 -2.84 13.48 13.67
CA ILE A 13 -3.05 13.41 15.12
C ILE A 13 -1.71 13.24 15.83
N LEU A 14 -0.86 12.35 15.29
CA LEU A 14 0.47 12.08 15.81
C LEU A 14 1.45 11.89 14.66
N SER A 15 2.61 12.52 14.76
CA SER A 15 3.74 12.37 13.84
C SER A 15 5.05 12.32 14.60
N THR A 16 6.04 11.63 14.01
CA THR A 16 7.45 11.81 14.38
C THR A 16 7.95 13.08 13.72
N GLN A 17 8.56 13.95 14.51
CA GLN A 17 9.16 15.17 14.01
C GLN A 17 10.62 14.94 13.59
N TYR A 18 10.97 15.42 12.40
CA TYR A 18 12.34 15.45 11.90
C TYR A 18 12.75 16.90 11.64
N GLN A 19 14.05 17.14 11.68
CA GLN A 19 14.62 18.45 11.41
C GLN A 19 15.94 18.25 10.67
N GLU A 20 16.05 18.90 9.51
CA GLU A 20 17.28 18.93 8.72
C GLU A 20 18.47 19.35 9.60
N ASP A 21 19.63 18.71 9.38
CA ASP A 21 20.89 18.94 10.11
C ASP A 21 20.89 18.65 11.62
N VAL A 22 19.78 18.24 12.21
CA VAL A 22 19.67 17.96 13.65
C VAL A 22 19.22 16.53 13.92
N TYR A 23 18.04 16.18 13.42
CA TYR A 23 17.45 14.86 13.54
C TYR A 23 16.69 14.59 12.25
N SER A 24 17.46 14.39 11.17
CA SER A 24 16.91 14.18 9.84
C SER A 24 16.56 12.70 9.60
N ASN A 25 15.85 12.44 8.52
CA ASN A 25 15.61 11.09 8.04
C ASN A 25 16.01 10.95 6.56
N VAL A 26 16.27 9.69 6.18
CA VAL A 26 16.69 9.28 4.85
C VAL A 26 15.56 8.59 4.08
N LEU A 27 14.33 8.66 4.57
CA LEU A 27 13.23 7.90 4.00
C LEU A 27 12.87 8.36 2.58
N PRO A 28 12.89 9.67 2.24
CA PRO A 28 12.75 10.11 0.85
C PRO A 28 13.78 9.47 -0.09
N GLN A 29 15.04 9.32 0.35
CA GLN A 29 16.07 8.64 -0.45
C GLN A 29 15.68 7.20 -0.78
N TYR A 30 15.14 6.46 0.18
CA TYR A 30 14.70 5.08 -0.01
C TYR A 30 13.46 4.97 -0.92
N LEU A 31 12.54 5.94 -0.85
CA LEU A 31 11.25 5.86 -1.54
C LEU A 31 11.29 6.38 -2.98
N TRP A 32 11.97 7.51 -3.21
CA TRP A 32 11.90 8.20 -4.49
C TRP A 32 12.44 7.34 -5.64
N PRO A 33 11.93 7.54 -6.88
CA PRO A 33 12.47 6.85 -8.04
C PRO A 33 13.85 7.43 -8.44
N ILE A 34 14.63 6.67 -9.19
CA ILE A 34 16.00 7.03 -9.57
C ILE A 34 16.00 8.26 -10.49
N MET A 35 15.01 8.40 -11.37
CA MET A 35 14.79 9.62 -12.17
C MET A 35 14.69 10.92 -11.34
N SER A 36 14.47 10.82 -10.03
CA SER A 36 14.41 11.95 -9.10
C SER A 36 15.42 11.82 -7.95
N GLY A 37 16.45 10.99 -8.10
CA GLY A 37 17.57 10.89 -7.17
C GLY A 37 17.38 9.90 -6.02
N GLY A 38 16.25 9.19 -5.95
CA GLY A 38 16.02 8.16 -4.94
C GLY A 38 16.52 6.76 -5.33
N TRP A 39 16.20 5.75 -4.52
CA TRP A 39 16.62 4.35 -4.70
C TRP A 39 15.47 3.37 -4.93
N HIS A 40 14.22 3.83 -4.94
CA HIS A 40 13.01 3.00 -5.10
C HIS A 40 13.05 1.65 -4.35
N GLN A 41 13.58 1.62 -3.13
CA GLN A 41 13.98 0.40 -2.43
C GLN A 41 12.80 -0.55 -2.17
N PHE A 42 11.59 -0.01 -2.03
CA PHE A 42 10.38 -0.76 -1.74
C PHE A 42 9.47 -0.79 -2.97
N CYS A 43 9.13 -2.01 -3.40
CA CYS A 43 8.25 -2.22 -4.55
C CYS A 43 6.87 -2.77 -4.10
N PRO A 44 5.77 -2.05 -4.39
CA PRO A 44 4.40 -2.56 -4.24
C PRO A 44 4.21 -3.85 -5.04
N TYR A 45 3.50 -4.85 -4.50
CA TYR A 45 3.04 -5.97 -5.32
C TYR A 45 1.73 -5.63 -6.02
N ASN A 46 1.50 -6.27 -7.17
CA ASN A 46 0.27 -6.14 -7.95
C ASN A 46 -0.98 -6.55 -7.16
N ASN A 47 -0.86 -7.41 -6.15
CA ASN A 47 -1.98 -7.74 -5.28
C ASN A 47 -2.55 -6.53 -4.54
N LEU A 48 -1.75 -5.49 -4.27
CA LEU A 48 -2.24 -4.21 -3.75
C LEU A 48 -2.88 -3.38 -4.86
N VAL A 49 -2.29 -3.35 -6.06
CA VAL A 49 -2.85 -2.64 -7.22
C VAL A 49 -4.25 -3.15 -7.57
N LYS A 50 -4.48 -4.47 -7.49
CA LYS A 50 -5.79 -5.10 -7.74
C LYS A 50 -6.86 -4.74 -6.71
N VAL A 51 -6.48 -4.32 -5.50
CA VAL A 51 -7.41 -4.00 -4.40
C VAL A 51 -8.14 -2.68 -4.60
N TYR A 52 -7.52 -1.71 -5.29
CA TYR A 52 -8.16 -0.43 -5.57
C TYR A 52 -9.44 -0.65 -6.38
N GLU A 53 -10.55 -0.04 -5.99
CA GLU A 53 -11.80 -0.16 -6.74
C GLU A 53 -11.71 0.55 -8.09
N CYS A 54 -12.67 0.30 -8.96
CA CYS A 54 -12.96 1.21 -10.07
C CYS A 54 -13.67 2.47 -9.55
N ILE A 55 -13.66 3.54 -10.34
CA ILE A 55 -14.27 4.84 -9.98
C ILE A 55 -15.77 4.76 -9.69
N ASP A 56 -16.45 3.68 -10.08
CA ASP A 56 -17.84 3.37 -9.74
C ASP A 56 -18.00 2.70 -8.35
N GLY A 57 -16.91 2.53 -7.59
CA GLY A 57 -16.90 1.93 -6.26
C GLY A 57 -16.99 0.41 -6.25
N LYS A 58 -16.87 -0.25 -7.41
CA LYS A 58 -16.89 -1.71 -7.54
C LYS A 58 -15.47 -2.28 -7.63
N THR A 59 -15.32 -3.54 -7.26
CA THR A 59 -14.04 -4.24 -7.44
C THR A 59 -13.73 -4.47 -8.92
N ILE A 60 -12.48 -4.79 -9.25
CA ILE A 60 -12.07 -5.09 -10.63
C ILE A 60 -12.80 -6.31 -11.23
N ASP A 61 -13.29 -7.22 -10.38
CA ASP A 61 -14.02 -8.41 -10.81
C ASP A 61 -15.49 -8.12 -11.09
N GLU A 62 -16.03 -7.02 -10.55
CA GLU A 62 -17.45 -6.65 -10.62
C GLU A 62 -17.72 -5.44 -11.52
N SER A 63 -16.72 -4.57 -11.72
CA SER A 63 -16.89 -3.33 -12.46
C SER A 63 -16.84 -3.56 -13.96
N PRO A 64 -17.85 -3.08 -14.73
CA PRO A 64 -17.75 -3.05 -16.18
C PRO A 64 -16.75 -2.01 -16.70
N LEU A 65 -16.22 -1.14 -15.83
CA LEU A 65 -15.20 -0.14 -16.20
C LEU A 65 -13.79 -0.70 -16.19
N TYR A 66 -13.59 -1.88 -15.60
CA TYR A 66 -12.27 -2.52 -15.55
C TYR A 66 -11.95 -3.18 -16.90
N ASP A 67 -10.85 -2.73 -17.51
CA ASP A 67 -10.27 -3.38 -18.68
C ASP A 67 -8.96 -4.05 -18.29
N LYS A 68 -8.93 -5.39 -18.37
CA LYS A 68 -7.72 -6.17 -18.07
C LYS A 68 -6.53 -5.77 -18.94
N ASN A 69 -6.76 -5.27 -20.17
CA ASN A 69 -5.69 -4.86 -21.08
C ASN A 69 -5.15 -3.45 -20.77
N ASN A 70 -5.91 -2.66 -20.02
CA ASN A 70 -5.57 -1.33 -19.54
C ASN A 70 -5.89 -1.23 -18.03
N PRO A 71 -5.23 -2.03 -17.17
CA PRO A 71 -5.70 -2.31 -15.81
C PRO A 71 -5.61 -1.12 -14.85
N TYR A 72 -5.02 -0.01 -15.27
CA TYR A 72 -4.82 1.20 -14.48
C TYR A 72 -5.86 2.29 -14.77
N GLU A 73 -6.69 2.11 -15.82
CA GLU A 73 -7.73 3.08 -16.16
C GLU A 73 -9.00 2.91 -15.32
N ASN A 74 -9.72 4.01 -15.11
CA ASN A 74 -10.97 4.05 -14.36
C ASN A 74 -10.86 3.48 -12.93
N ARG A 75 -9.71 3.67 -12.28
CA ARG A 75 -9.42 3.20 -10.91
C ARG A 75 -9.57 4.31 -9.88
N ASP A 76 -9.73 3.92 -8.62
CA ASP A 76 -9.68 4.81 -7.46
C ASP A 76 -8.46 5.75 -7.56
N PRO A 77 -8.64 7.08 -7.48
CA PRO A 77 -7.55 8.06 -7.61
C PRO A 77 -6.38 7.82 -6.65
N ARG A 78 -6.63 7.18 -5.51
CA ARG A 78 -5.58 6.82 -4.54
C ARG A 78 -4.55 5.86 -5.11
N LEU A 79 -4.87 5.09 -6.16
CA LEU A 79 -3.87 4.27 -6.86
C LEU A 79 -2.72 5.15 -7.37
N ASP A 80 -3.04 6.22 -8.11
CA ASP A 80 -2.08 7.16 -8.68
C ASP A 80 -1.46 8.11 -7.64
N TYR A 81 -2.03 8.20 -6.43
CA TYR A 81 -1.42 8.89 -5.29
C TYR A 81 -0.44 8.00 -4.53
N THR A 82 -0.56 6.68 -4.66
CA THR A 82 0.15 5.73 -3.83
C THR A 82 1.29 5.04 -4.57
N ILE A 83 1.12 4.75 -5.86
CA ILE A 83 2.03 3.89 -6.64
C ILE A 83 2.53 4.63 -7.87
N PHE A 84 3.82 4.49 -8.15
CA PHE A 84 4.42 4.82 -9.44
C PHE A 84 4.15 3.68 -10.43
N ILE A 85 3.46 4.03 -11.52
CA ILE A 85 3.06 3.12 -12.60
C ILE A 85 3.77 3.56 -13.88
N SER A 86 4.48 2.63 -14.52
CA SER A 86 5.24 2.87 -15.76
C SER A 86 4.36 3.51 -16.83
N ASP A 87 4.92 4.49 -17.55
CA ASP A 87 4.32 5.19 -18.69
C ASP A 87 3.04 5.97 -18.34
N ARG A 88 2.69 6.09 -17.05
CA ARG A 88 1.49 6.76 -16.55
C ARG A 88 1.80 7.84 -15.53
N THR A 89 2.52 7.50 -14.47
CA THR A 89 2.73 8.42 -13.36
C THR A 89 3.71 9.52 -13.74
N LYS A 90 3.31 10.78 -13.55
CA LYS A 90 4.20 11.94 -13.64
C LYS A 90 4.66 12.36 -12.25
N PHE A 91 5.93 12.74 -12.14
CA PHE A 91 6.54 13.29 -10.94
C PHE A 91 7.65 14.26 -11.31
N LYS A 92 7.63 15.46 -10.74
CA LYS A 92 8.54 16.57 -11.08
C LYS A 92 8.62 16.83 -12.60
N GLY A 93 7.47 16.80 -13.27
CA GLY A 93 7.35 17.05 -14.71
C GLY A 93 7.81 15.90 -15.63
N GLN A 94 8.36 14.82 -15.08
CA GLN A 94 8.86 13.69 -15.84
C GLN A 94 7.92 12.48 -15.71
N ILE A 95 7.83 11.65 -16.75
CA ILE A 95 7.06 10.39 -16.71
C ILE A 95 7.95 9.30 -16.13
N PHE A 96 7.42 8.55 -15.17
CA PHE A 96 8.06 7.35 -14.63
C PHE A 96 7.97 6.20 -15.64
N ILE A 97 9.11 5.64 -16.02
CA ILE A 97 9.19 4.55 -17.00
C ILE A 97 10.05 3.45 -16.40
N SER A 98 9.43 2.33 -16.04
CA SER A 98 10.09 1.17 -15.45
C SER A 98 10.06 -0.07 -16.33
N ARG A 99 9.25 -0.09 -17.40
CA ARG A 99 9.12 -1.24 -18.31
C ARG A 99 10.48 -1.72 -18.85
N PRO A 100 10.63 -3.03 -19.09
CA PRO A 100 11.92 -3.63 -19.35
C PRO A 100 12.41 -3.27 -20.76
N GLY A 101 13.71 -2.99 -20.89
CA GLY A 101 14.31 -2.61 -22.16
C GLY A 101 13.92 -1.21 -22.65
N SER A 102 13.39 -0.37 -21.76
CA SER A 102 13.09 1.04 -22.08
C SER A 102 14.35 1.90 -22.15
N GLY A 103 15.44 1.45 -21.53
CA GLY A 103 16.67 2.24 -21.37
C GLY A 103 16.57 3.31 -20.28
N SER A 104 15.38 3.53 -19.71
CA SER A 104 15.12 4.44 -18.59
C SER A 104 16.05 4.17 -17.41
N VAL A 105 16.36 5.20 -16.63
CA VAL A 105 17.13 5.03 -15.37
C VAL A 105 16.39 4.18 -14.35
N ASP A 106 15.06 4.15 -14.41
CA ASP A 106 14.19 3.30 -13.59
C ASP A 106 13.85 1.97 -14.28
N ASP A 107 14.44 1.61 -15.42
CA ASP A 107 14.20 0.31 -16.06
C ASP A 107 14.41 -0.85 -15.06
N PHE A 108 13.39 -1.68 -14.83
CA PHE A 108 13.46 -2.74 -13.82
C PHE A 108 14.45 -3.85 -14.14
N THR A 109 15.00 -3.90 -15.35
CA THR A 109 16.10 -4.82 -15.67
C THR A 109 17.42 -4.42 -15.02
N LYS A 110 17.54 -3.17 -14.55
CA LYS A 110 18.77 -2.65 -13.92
C LYS A 110 18.88 -2.96 -12.43
N TYR A 111 17.76 -3.30 -11.78
CA TYR A 111 17.67 -3.51 -10.33
C TYR A 111 16.72 -4.65 -10.01
N ASN A 112 16.84 -5.26 -8.83
CA ASN A 112 15.94 -6.36 -8.44
C ASN A 112 14.60 -5.82 -7.88
N TYR A 113 13.70 -5.38 -8.76
CA TYR A 113 12.35 -4.96 -8.37
C TYR A 113 11.30 -5.32 -9.43
N ASN A 114 10.02 -5.08 -9.11
CA ASN A 114 8.89 -5.65 -9.84
C ASN A 114 8.21 -4.66 -10.82
N GLY A 115 8.80 -3.50 -11.05
CA GLY A 115 8.29 -2.46 -11.94
C GLY A 115 7.36 -1.43 -11.28
N TYR A 116 6.94 -1.63 -10.03
CA TYR A 116 6.23 -0.63 -9.23
C TYR A 116 7.14 -0.01 -8.17
N SER A 117 6.91 1.27 -7.85
CA SER A 117 7.54 1.97 -6.73
C SER A 117 6.50 2.72 -5.90
N ILE A 118 6.82 3.04 -4.64
CA ILE A 118 5.93 3.81 -3.78
C ILE A 118 5.99 5.29 -4.18
N LYS A 119 4.83 5.88 -4.50
CA LYS A 119 4.67 7.33 -4.69
C LYS A 119 4.18 8.04 -3.45
N LYS A 120 3.41 7.34 -2.59
CA LYS A 120 3.02 7.90 -1.30
C LYS A 120 4.28 8.41 -0.57
N PHE A 121 4.18 9.55 0.10
CA PHE A 121 5.31 10.25 0.78
C PHE A 121 6.35 10.89 -0.15
N CYS A 122 6.24 10.77 -1.48
CA CYS A 122 7.08 11.53 -2.40
C CYS A 122 6.45 12.91 -2.65
N ASP A 123 7.03 13.95 -2.04
CA ASP A 123 6.64 15.34 -2.29
C ASP A 123 7.33 15.87 -3.56
N GLU A 124 6.54 16.14 -4.60
CA GLU A 124 7.05 16.62 -5.89
C GLU A 124 7.63 18.04 -5.83
N ASN A 125 7.27 18.81 -4.80
CA ASN A 125 7.78 20.17 -4.60
C ASN A 125 9.08 20.19 -3.79
N TYR A 126 9.46 19.06 -3.18
CA TYR A 126 10.69 18.97 -2.40
C TYR A 126 11.92 19.02 -3.32
N ASN A 127 12.89 19.88 -2.97
CA ASN A 127 14.15 20.09 -3.70
C ASN A 127 15.38 20.02 -2.79
N GLY A 128 15.21 19.60 -1.53
CA GLY A 128 16.31 19.45 -0.58
C GLY A 128 17.08 18.14 -0.76
N ASN A 129 17.98 17.85 0.19
CA ASN A 129 18.76 16.62 0.19
C ASN A 129 17.92 15.45 0.73
N LEU A 130 17.62 14.47 -0.12
CA LEU A 130 16.84 13.28 0.23
C LEU A 130 17.46 12.43 1.35
N MET A 131 18.78 12.53 1.56
CA MET A 131 19.50 11.86 2.64
C MET A 131 19.55 12.67 3.95
N ASN A 132 18.97 13.87 3.98
CA ASN A 132 18.97 14.78 5.13
C ASN A 132 17.61 15.47 5.25
N SER A 133 16.52 14.72 5.09
CA SER A 133 15.18 15.30 5.07
C SER A 133 14.68 15.66 6.47
N GLY A 134 14.10 16.85 6.60
CA GLY A 134 13.32 17.28 7.77
C GLY A 134 11.85 16.87 7.70
N CYS A 135 11.39 16.18 6.65
CA CYS A 135 9.97 15.85 6.50
C CYS A 135 9.49 14.93 7.63
N ASN A 136 8.37 15.28 8.24
CA ASN A 136 7.74 14.56 9.33
C ASN A 136 7.09 13.26 8.84
N TRP A 137 7.06 12.25 9.72
CA TRP A 137 6.40 10.97 9.43
C TRP A 137 5.11 10.83 10.23
N THR A 138 3.99 10.67 9.55
CA THR A 138 2.68 10.51 10.21
C THR A 138 2.56 9.12 10.82
N LEU A 139 2.19 9.06 12.11
CA LEU A 139 1.96 7.81 12.84
C LEU A 139 0.47 7.51 13.01
N ILE A 140 -0.32 8.53 13.35
CA ILE A 140 -1.77 8.42 13.52
C ILE A 140 -2.43 9.58 12.79
N ARG A 141 -3.44 9.26 12.01
CA ARG A 141 -4.27 10.26 11.33
C ARG A 141 -5.75 9.98 11.49
N TYR A 142 -6.56 11.03 11.32
CA TYR A 142 -7.98 10.99 11.65
C TYR A 142 -8.76 9.94 10.84
N ALA A 143 -8.37 9.65 9.60
CA ALA A 143 -8.99 8.55 8.84
C ALA A 143 -8.85 7.19 9.55
N GLU A 144 -7.75 6.95 10.27
CA GLU A 144 -7.57 5.72 11.04
C GLU A 144 -8.57 5.65 12.19
N VAL A 145 -8.78 6.77 12.90
CA VAL A 145 -9.79 6.85 13.96
C VAL A 145 -11.18 6.50 13.40
N LEU A 146 -11.55 7.08 12.25
CA LEU A 146 -12.85 6.84 11.62
C LEU A 146 -13.04 5.38 11.21
N LEU A 147 -12.05 4.78 10.55
CA LEU A 147 -12.15 3.39 10.07
C LEU A 147 -12.03 2.38 11.22
N SER A 148 -11.20 2.66 12.23
CA SER A 148 -11.09 1.80 13.42
C SER A 148 -12.35 1.86 14.28
N TYR A 149 -13.00 3.02 14.37
CA TYR A 149 -14.30 3.15 15.03
C TYR A 149 -15.38 2.34 14.31
N LEU A 150 -15.48 2.46 12.97
CA LEU A 150 -16.44 1.66 12.20
C LEU A 150 -16.18 0.16 12.32
N GLU A 151 -14.92 -0.27 12.23
CA GLU A 151 -14.53 -1.67 12.43
C GLU A 151 -14.95 -2.17 13.82
N SER A 152 -14.70 -1.38 14.87
CA SER A 152 -15.07 -1.74 16.25
C SER A 152 -16.60 -1.84 16.41
N MET A 153 -17.35 -0.90 15.84
CA MET A 153 -18.83 -0.95 15.88
C MET A 153 -19.36 -2.20 15.17
N LEU A 154 -18.81 -2.52 14.00
CA LEU A 154 -19.17 -3.70 13.23
C LEU A 154 -18.92 -5.01 13.99
N GLU A 155 -17.74 -5.15 14.61
CA GLU A 155 -17.37 -6.38 15.32
C GLU A 155 -18.04 -6.48 16.71
N SER A 156 -18.48 -5.36 17.29
CA SER A 156 -19.27 -5.36 18.53
C SER A 156 -20.70 -5.88 18.34
N GLY A 157 -21.16 -6.03 17.08
CA GLY A 157 -22.55 -6.37 16.75
C GLY A 157 -23.52 -5.20 16.91
N ALA A 158 -23.02 -3.96 17.03
CA ALA A 158 -23.85 -2.77 17.05
C ALA A 158 -24.59 -2.58 15.71
N ALA A 159 -25.75 -1.93 15.77
CA ALA A 159 -26.50 -1.59 14.56
C ALA A 159 -25.69 -0.65 13.66
N ILE A 160 -25.54 -1.02 12.40
CA ILE A 160 -24.90 -0.18 11.38
C ILE A 160 -25.99 0.50 10.55
N ASP A 161 -26.04 1.82 10.63
CA ASP A 161 -26.92 2.65 9.82
C ASP A 161 -26.14 3.56 8.87
N GLN A 162 -26.85 4.21 7.97
CA GLN A 162 -26.24 5.12 7.00
C GLN A 162 -25.59 6.34 7.67
N ALA A 163 -26.06 6.76 8.85
CA ALA A 163 -25.48 7.89 9.58
C ALA A 163 -24.08 7.55 10.10
N LEU A 164 -23.88 6.33 10.61
CA LEU A 164 -22.58 5.82 11.01
C LEU A 164 -21.65 5.72 9.79
N LEU A 165 -22.11 5.16 8.66
CA LEU A 165 -21.30 5.09 7.44
C LEU A 165 -20.90 6.49 6.93
N ASN A 166 -21.84 7.43 6.93
CA ASN A 166 -21.64 8.83 6.52
C ASN A 166 -20.69 9.61 7.44
N SER A 167 -20.62 9.23 8.72
CA SER A 167 -19.72 9.86 9.68
C SER A 167 -18.33 9.19 9.76
N THR A 168 -18.14 8.03 9.10
CA THR A 168 -16.91 7.23 9.14
C THR A 168 -16.34 6.98 7.73
N ILE A 169 -16.56 5.79 7.15
CA ILE A 169 -15.99 5.35 5.87
C ILE A 169 -16.29 6.31 4.72
N ASN A 170 -17.49 6.88 4.67
CA ASN A 170 -17.86 7.78 3.59
C ASN A 170 -17.21 9.17 3.73
N LYS A 171 -16.75 9.56 4.93
CA LYS A 171 -15.88 10.74 5.06
C LYS A 171 -14.51 10.49 4.43
N VAL A 172 -13.97 9.29 4.56
CA VAL A 172 -12.68 8.90 3.97
C VAL A 172 -12.79 8.85 2.44
N ARG A 173 -13.81 8.15 1.94
CA ARG A 173 -14.09 8.00 0.50
C ARG A 173 -14.47 9.31 -0.17
N GLY A 174 -15.26 10.14 0.52
CA GLY A 174 -15.78 11.41 0.03
C GLY A 174 -14.82 12.60 0.12
N ARG A 175 -13.55 12.41 0.52
CA ARG A 175 -12.57 13.52 0.50
C ARG A 175 -12.45 14.09 -0.91
N GLN A 176 -12.29 15.40 -1.01
CA GLN A 176 -12.28 16.14 -2.29
C GLN A 176 -11.27 15.60 -3.32
N ALA A 177 -10.11 15.11 -2.88
CA ALA A 177 -9.12 14.53 -3.80
C ALA A 177 -9.44 13.07 -4.21
N VAL A 178 -10.35 12.39 -3.53
CA VAL A 178 -10.64 10.96 -3.70
C VAL A 178 -11.99 10.73 -4.38
N GLN A 179 -13.06 11.33 -3.86
CA GLN A 179 -14.41 11.32 -4.44
C GLN A 179 -14.94 9.92 -4.84
N MET A 180 -14.61 8.89 -4.06
CA MET A 180 -15.12 7.54 -4.31
C MET A 180 -16.59 7.41 -3.86
N PRO A 181 -17.42 6.60 -4.57
CA PRO A 181 -18.84 6.46 -4.23
C PRO A 181 -19.08 6.03 -2.79
N PRO A 182 -20.12 6.53 -2.11
CA PRO A 182 -20.40 6.21 -0.72
C PRO A 182 -20.81 4.74 -0.57
N VAL A 183 -20.38 4.12 0.53
CA VAL A 183 -20.86 2.82 0.98
C VAL A 183 -22.26 2.96 1.56
N THR A 184 -23.16 2.09 1.10
CA THR A 184 -24.55 1.97 1.58
C THR A 184 -24.87 0.58 2.12
N ILE A 185 -23.93 -0.37 2.00
CA ILE A 185 -24.09 -1.74 2.45
C ILE A 185 -23.96 -1.78 3.97
N THR A 186 -24.98 -2.32 4.64
CA THR A 186 -25.03 -2.49 6.10
C THR A 186 -24.98 -3.95 6.55
N ASP A 187 -25.04 -4.90 5.61
CA ASP A 187 -24.84 -6.33 5.91
C ASP A 187 -23.46 -6.55 6.53
N GLN A 188 -23.42 -7.20 7.70
CA GLN A 188 -22.21 -7.25 8.52
C GLN A 188 -21.04 -7.94 7.80
N ASN A 189 -21.30 -9.06 7.12
CA ASN A 189 -20.25 -9.85 6.49
C ASN A 189 -19.68 -9.14 5.26
N LYS A 190 -20.54 -8.57 4.42
CA LYS A 190 -20.11 -7.77 3.27
C LYS A 190 -19.41 -6.48 3.70
N LEU A 191 -19.94 -5.80 4.72
CA LEU A 191 -19.34 -4.56 5.21
C LEU A 191 -17.97 -4.81 5.84
N ARG A 192 -17.75 -5.96 6.49
CA ARG A 192 -16.42 -6.33 7.02
C ARG A 192 -15.37 -6.34 5.92
N GLU A 193 -15.67 -6.97 4.78
CA GLU A 193 -14.76 -7.00 3.64
C GLU A 193 -14.51 -5.61 3.06
N ILE A 194 -15.55 -4.79 2.95
CA ILE A 194 -15.45 -3.40 2.49
C ILE A 194 -14.57 -2.57 3.42
N VAL A 195 -14.77 -2.66 4.74
CA VAL A 195 -13.97 -1.92 5.74
C VAL A 195 -12.51 -2.36 5.70
N ARG A 196 -12.24 -3.67 5.60
CA ARG A 196 -10.87 -4.20 5.49
C ARG A 196 -10.19 -3.76 4.20
N ARG A 197 -10.92 -3.76 3.07
CA ARG A 197 -10.43 -3.26 1.78
C ARG A 197 -10.13 -1.76 1.83
N GLU A 198 -11.07 -0.97 2.35
CA GLU A 198 -10.90 0.47 2.50
C GLU A 198 -9.68 0.78 3.39
N ARG A 199 -9.52 0.09 4.52
CA ARG A 199 -8.34 0.22 5.40
C ARG A 199 -7.04 -0.11 4.64
N ARG A 200 -7.02 -1.17 3.83
CA ARG A 200 -5.85 -1.55 3.02
C ARG A 200 -5.47 -0.48 1.98
N VAL A 201 -6.46 0.08 1.27
CA VAL A 201 -6.26 1.13 0.27
C VAL A 201 -5.80 2.42 0.93
N GLU A 202 -6.50 2.81 1.99
CA GLU A 202 -6.31 4.07 2.68
C GLU A 202 -4.92 4.15 3.31
N PHE A 203 -4.49 3.11 4.02
CA PHE A 203 -3.23 3.06 4.77
C PHE A 203 -2.11 2.28 4.08
N ALA A 204 -2.21 2.06 2.77
CA ALA A 204 -1.14 1.44 1.99
C ALA A 204 0.20 2.16 2.28
N PHE A 205 1.23 1.40 2.66
CA PHE A 205 2.57 1.88 3.04
C PHE A 205 2.70 2.72 4.31
N GLU A 206 1.66 2.77 5.16
CA GLU A 206 1.69 3.49 6.45
C GLU A 206 1.99 2.55 7.64
N GLY A 207 2.56 1.36 7.38
CA GLY A 207 3.01 0.43 8.43
C GLY A 207 1.93 -0.45 9.06
N LEU A 208 0.66 -0.35 8.63
CA LEU A 208 -0.46 -1.03 9.29
C LEU A 208 -0.77 -2.44 8.76
N ARG A 209 -0.53 -2.69 7.45
CA ARG A 209 -1.02 -3.92 6.77
C ARG A 209 -0.56 -5.22 7.43
N TYR A 210 0.69 -5.28 7.89
CA TYR A 210 1.24 -6.47 8.55
C TYR A 210 0.48 -6.79 9.85
N TYR A 211 0.25 -5.78 10.68
CA TYR A 211 -0.50 -5.95 11.93
C TYR A 211 -1.98 -6.24 11.68
N ASP A 212 -2.57 -5.62 10.66
CA ASP A 212 -3.97 -5.86 10.27
C ASP A 212 -4.22 -7.32 9.87
N ILE A 213 -3.39 -7.90 9.00
CA ILE A 213 -3.59 -9.31 8.59
C ILE A 213 -3.31 -10.32 9.71
N LEU A 214 -2.40 -9.98 10.64
CA LEU A 214 -2.15 -10.79 11.83
C LEU A 214 -3.35 -10.78 12.77
N ARG A 215 -3.83 -9.60 13.18
CA ARG A 215 -4.96 -9.49 14.12
C ARG A 215 -6.28 -9.99 13.53
N TRP A 216 -6.42 -9.96 12.20
CA TRP A 216 -7.56 -10.55 11.50
C TRP A 216 -7.45 -12.06 11.29
N GLY A 217 -6.31 -12.67 11.59
CA GLY A 217 -6.09 -14.11 11.42
C GLY A 217 -6.00 -14.57 9.97
N ILE A 218 -5.74 -13.66 9.03
CA ILE A 218 -5.67 -13.92 7.58
C ILE A 218 -4.25 -13.81 7.02
N ALA A 219 -3.23 -13.67 7.88
CA ALA A 219 -1.83 -13.54 7.45
C ALA A 219 -1.37 -14.71 6.58
N ALA A 220 -1.76 -15.94 6.91
CA ALA A 220 -1.44 -17.11 6.10
C ALA A 220 -2.10 -17.06 4.71
N ASP A 221 -3.29 -16.49 4.59
CA ASP A 221 -4.00 -16.38 3.31
C ASP A 221 -3.38 -15.28 2.44
N GLU A 222 -2.88 -14.22 3.07
CA GLU A 222 -2.34 -13.02 2.39
C GLU A 222 -0.82 -13.06 2.14
N LEU A 223 -0.06 -13.86 2.90
CA LEU A 223 1.40 -13.97 2.82
C LEU A 223 1.89 -15.32 2.29
N ASN A 224 0.99 -16.12 1.71
CA ASN A 224 1.35 -17.31 0.95
C ASN A 224 1.05 -17.12 -0.54
N GLY A 225 1.93 -17.66 -1.37
CA GLY A 225 1.73 -17.73 -2.81
C GLY A 225 2.67 -16.85 -3.60
N THR A 226 2.38 -16.75 -4.90
CA THR A 226 3.19 -16.01 -5.87
C THR A 226 2.71 -14.57 -5.96
N PHE A 227 3.61 -13.64 -5.72
CA PHE A 227 3.39 -12.22 -5.83
C PHE A 227 3.87 -11.75 -7.20
N THR A 228 3.02 -10.96 -7.85
CA THR A 228 3.29 -10.42 -9.18
C THR A 228 3.60 -8.92 -9.13
N GLY A 229 4.36 -8.45 -10.13
CA GLY A 229 4.71 -7.07 -10.37
C GLY A 229 3.87 -6.46 -11.49
N MET A 230 4.46 -5.52 -12.24
CA MET A 230 3.77 -4.82 -13.31
C MET A 230 3.28 -5.73 -14.44
N LYS A 231 2.24 -5.29 -15.14
CA LYS A 231 1.78 -5.94 -16.37
C LYS A 231 2.81 -5.77 -17.49
N LEU A 232 3.25 -6.86 -18.09
CA LEU A 232 4.28 -6.86 -19.15
C LEU A 232 3.71 -7.16 -20.53
N THR A 233 2.56 -7.84 -20.61
CA THR A 233 1.96 -8.27 -21.87
C THR A 233 0.44 -8.40 -21.75
N ASN A 234 -0.27 -8.22 -22.86
CA ASN A 234 -1.68 -8.60 -23.01
C ASN A 234 -1.86 -9.97 -23.67
N ASP A 235 -0.74 -10.61 -24.06
CA ASP A 235 -0.68 -11.91 -24.70
C ASP A 235 0.35 -12.80 -23.97
N PRO A 236 -0.02 -13.35 -22.79
CA PRO A 236 0.89 -14.15 -21.98
C PRO A 236 1.33 -15.45 -22.67
N ALA A 237 0.49 -16.02 -23.55
CA ALA A 237 0.79 -17.27 -24.24
C ALA A 237 1.98 -17.15 -25.21
N ASN A 238 2.16 -15.98 -25.82
CA ASN A 238 3.26 -15.72 -26.75
C ASN A 238 4.40 -14.89 -26.14
N TYR A 239 4.31 -14.53 -24.86
CA TYR A 239 5.32 -13.70 -24.20
C TYR A 239 6.44 -14.55 -23.59
N THR A 240 7.67 -14.34 -24.05
CA THR A 240 8.83 -15.16 -23.68
C THR A 240 9.95 -14.40 -22.97
N SER A 241 9.87 -13.07 -22.92
CA SER A 241 10.94 -12.24 -22.35
C SER A 241 11.09 -12.39 -20.84
N TYR A 242 9.97 -12.57 -20.12
CA TYR A 242 9.95 -12.78 -18.66
C TYR A 242 8.82 -13.76 -18.29
N LYS A 243 8.95 -14.37 -17.11
CA LYS A 243 7.87 -15.17 -16.54
C LYS A 243 6.70 -14.27 -16.16
N VAL A 244 5.54 -14.56 -16.72
CA VAL A 244 4.28 -13.87 -16.41
C VAL A 244 3.22 -14.86 -15.97
N ASP A 245 2.23 -14.38 -15.22
CA ASP A 245 1.02 -15.14 -14.93
C ASP A 245 0.06 -15.19 -16.15
N ASP A 246 -1.07 -15.89 -15.99
CA ASP A 246 -2.08 -16.05 -17.05
C ASP A 246 -2.76 -14.74 -17.46
N GLU A 247 -2.55 -13.66 -16.70
CA GLU A 247 -3.04 -12.31 -17.01
C GLU A 247 -1.93 -11.39 -17.57
N GLY A 248 -0.69 -11.88 -17.69
CA GLY A 248 0.44 -11.13 -18.24
C GLY A 248 1.21 -10.27 -17.24
N TYR A 249 1.00 -10.46 -15.93
CA TYR A 249 1.76 -9.77 -14.87
C TYR A 249 3.07 -10.48 -14.56
N TYR A 250 4.14 -9.70 -14.33
CA TYR A 250 5.47 -10.22 -14.01
C TYR A 250 5.44 -11.08 -12.74
N ILE A 251 5.83 -12.36 -12.82
CA ILE A 251 6.01 -13.21 -11.63
C ILE A 251 7.30 -12.80 -10.93
N PHE A 252 7.19 -12.20 -9.75
CA PHE A 252 8.33 -11.60 -9.05
C PHE A 252 8.92 -12.51 -7.97
N GLU A 253 8.11 -12.94 -7.00
CA GLU A 253 8.58 -13.83 -5.93
C GLU A 253 7.46 -14.71 -5.36
N THR A 254 7.84 -15.77 -4.65
CA THR A 254 6.89 -16.63 -3.93
C THR A 254 7.20 -16.57 -2.44
N LYS A 255 6.17 -16.29 -1.63
CA LYS A 255 6.29 -16.27 -0.16
C LYS A 255 5.66 -17.51 0.46
N LYS A 256 6.22 -17.90 1.61
CA LYS A 256 5.73 -19.01 2.43
C LYS A 256 5.56 -18.54 3.88
N PHE A 257 4.31 -18.47 4.31
CA PHE A 257 3.91 -18.20 5.67
C PHE A 257 3.40 -19.48 6.33
N LYS A 258 4.04 -19.91 7.41
CA LYS A 258 3.64 -21.10 8.17
C LYS A 258 2.66 -20.70 9.26
N LYS A 259 1.38 -21.05 9.06
CA LYS A 259 0.31 -20.85 10.04
C LYS A 259 0.63 -21.56 11.36
N GLY A 260 0.39 -20.91 12.48
CA GLY A 260 0.74 -21.37 13.83
C GLY A 260 2.23 -21.25 14.17
N THR A 261 3.00 -20.50 13.39
CA THR A 261 4.43 -20.23 13.66
C THR A 261 4.75 -18.78 13.36
N HIS A 262 4.57 -18.35 12.10
CA HIS A 262 5.02 -17.03 11.65
C HIS A 262 4.13 -15.86 12.14
N GLU A 263 3.06 -16.14 12.88
CA GLU A 263 2.23 -15.12 13.54
C GLU A 263 2.95 -14.39 14.67
N LEU A 264 3.95 -15.03 15.29
CA LEU A 264 4.78 -14.46 16.34
C LEU A 264 6.24 -14.53 15.93
N TRP A 265 7.02 -13.49 16.24
CA TRP A 265 8.46 -13.52 16.00
C TRP A 265 9.15 -14.41 17.04
N PRO A 266 10.26 -15.09 16.67
CA PRO A 266 11.02 -15.84 17.65
C PRO A 266 11.59 -14.90 18.71
N ILE A 267 11.54 -15.33 19.97
CA ILE A 267 12.34 -14.69 21.04
C ILE A 267 13.81 -14.85 20.65
N PRO A 268 14.63 -13.78 20.66
CA PRO A 268 16.03 -13.88 20.27
C PRO A 268 16.76 -14.92 21.12
N LEU A 269 17.53 -15.78 20.47
CA LEU A 269 18.21 -16.91 21.13
C LEU A 269 19.13 -16.46 22.27
N SER A 270 19.78 -15.30 22.13
CA SER A 270 20.61 -14.68 23.17
C SER A 270 19.83 -14.45 24.46
N GLU A 271 18.61 -13.94 24.36
CA GLU A 271 17.77 -13.63 25.53
C GLU A 271 17.35 -14.90 26.25
N MET A 272 17.00 -15.96 25.50
CA MET A 272 16.66 -17.27 26.07
C MET A 272 17.86 -17.95 26.74
N GLN A 273 19.07 -17.74 26.20
CA GLN A 273 20.28 -18.27 26.80
C GLN A 273 20.59 -17.62 28.15
N ILE A 274 20.29 -16.33 28.30
CA ILE A 274 20.45 -15.56 29.54
C ILE A 274 19.33 -15.90 30.54
N ASN A 275 18.07 -15.76 30.13
CA ASN A 275 16.92 -15.94 31.00
C ASN A 275 16.21 -17.28 30.72
N LYS A 276 16.52 -18.28 31.55
CA LYS A 276 15.95 -19.64 31.44
C LYS A 276 14.44 -19.72 31.70
N ASN A 277 13.80 -18.64 32.16
CA ASN A 277 12.35 -18.56 32.31
C ASN A 277 11.63 -18.21 31.00
N LEU A 278 12.36 -17.77 29.96
CA LEU A 278 11.78 -17.50 28.65
C LEU A 278 11.46 -18.81 27.93
N VAL A 279 10.20 -18.98 27.56
CA VAL A 279 9.72 -20.10 26.74
C VAL A 279 9.51 -19.57 25.32
N GLN A 280 10.03 -20.31 24.33
CA GLN A 280 9.92 -19.90 22.93
C GLN A 280 8.47 -19.90 22.43
N ASN A 281 8.19 -19.03 21.45
CA ASN A 281 6.94 -19.04 20.71
C ASN A 281 6.78 -20.35 19.91
N ALA A 282 5.54 -20.78 19.70
CA ALA A 282 5.25 -22.05 19.06
C ALA A 282 5.89 -22.17 17.66
N GLY A 283 6.60 -23.26 17.42
CA GLY A 283 7.19 -23.61 16.12
C GLY A 283 8.60 -23.08 15.84
N TYR A 284 9.24 -22.42 16.81
CA TYR A 284 10.65 -22.00 16.80
C TYR A 284 11.50 -22.75 17.82
#